data_AF-A0A1H4HSI6-F1
#
_entry.id   AF-A0A1H4HSI6-F1
#
_cell.length_a   1.000
_cell.length_b   1.000
_cell.length_c   1.000
_cell.angle_alpha   90.00
_cell.angle_beta   90.00
_cell.angle_gamma   90.00
#
_symmetry.space_group_name_H-M   'P 1'
#
loop_
_entity.id
_entity.type
_entity.pdbx_description
1 polymer ?
#
loop_
_entity_poly.entity_id
_entity_poly.type
_entity_poly.pdbx_seq_one_letter_code
_entity_poly.pdbx_strand_id
1 'polypeptide(L)' 'MTLNEYTEAANAIYMEQQNITQELSKLALSARALPTDPEFLSLMSRQWELVQRLASLNTQLMLGIMVVPKE' A
#
# COMPACT_ATOMS: atom_id res chain seq x y z
N MET A 1 -6.12 17.84 1.09
CA MET A 1 -5.05 17.21 0.30
C MET A 1 -4.95 17.92 -1.04
N THR A 2 -3.79 18.21 -1.59
CA THR A 2 -3.64 18.66 -2.98
C THR A 2 -3.50 17.45 -3.91
N LEU A 3 -3.62 17.64 -5.23
CA LEU A 3 -3.35 16.56 -6.19
C LEU A 3 -1.91 16.02 -6.09
N ASN A 4 -0.96 16.89 -5.73
CA ASN A 4 0.43 16.51 -5.53
C ASN A 4 0.58 15.60 -4.30
N GLU A 5 -0.02 15.99 -3.17
CA GLU A 5 -0.02 15.18 -1.94
C GLU A 5 -0.70 13.82 -2.14
N TYR A 6 -1.78 13.76 -2.93
CA TYR A 6 -2.41 12.50 -3.32
C TYR A 6 -1.46 11.61 -4.11
N THR A 7 -0.77 12.19 -5.11
CA THR A 7 0.17 11.47 -5.98
C THR A 7 1.35 10.93 -5.18
N GLU A 8 1.90 11.73 -4.26
CA GLU A 8 2.95 11.31 -3.34
C GLU A 8 2.49 10.16 -2.44
N ALA A 9 1.29 10.26 -1.85
CA ALA A 9 0.72 9.21 -1.02
C ALA A 9 0.48 7.91 -1.80
N ALA A 10 -0.03 8.00 -3.03
CA ALA A 10 -0.22 6.84 -3.91
C ALA A 10 1.11 6.18 -4.29
N ASN A 11 2.14 6.98 -4.61
CA ASN A 11 3.48 6.48 -4.90
C ASN A 11 4.09 5.76 -3.69
N ALA A 12 3.90 6.29 -2.48
CA ALA A 12 4.38 5.64 -1.26
C ALA A 12 3.72 4.26 -1.04
N ILE A 13 2.42 4.14 -1.32
CA ILE A 13 1.71 2.84 -1.28
C ILE A 13 2.30 1.86 -2.30
N TYR A 14 2.56 2.34 -3.53
CA TYR A 14 3.11 1.50 -4.59
C TYR A 14 4.53 1.00 -4.26
N MET A 15 5.40 1.88 -3.73
CA MET A 15 6.75 1.47 -3.31
C MET A 15 6.70 0.39 -2.22
N GLU A 16 5.80 0.53 -1.25
CA GLU A 16 5.67 -0.47 -0.18
C GLU A 16 5.11 -1.81 -0.71
N GLN A 17 4.21 -1.77 -1.69
CA GLN A 17 3.74 -2.98 -2.37
C GLN A 17 4.89 -3.71 -3.09
N GLN A 18 5.82 -2.99 -3.70
CA GLN A 18 7.02 -3.57 -4.31
C GLN A 18 7.94 -4.20 -3.27
N ASN A 19 8.13 -3.57 -2.11
CA ASN A 19 8.90 -4.14 -1.00
C ASN A 19 8.30 -5.47 -0.52
N ILE A 20 6.98 -5.49 -0.24
CA ILE A 20 6.25 -6.71 0.16
C ILE A 20 6.41 -7.80 -0.90
N THR A 21 6.32 -7.45 -2.19
CA THR A 21 6.49 -8.41 -3.29
C THR A 21 7.89 -9.04 -3.30
N GLN A 22 8.93 -8.24 -3.08
CA GLN A 22 10.31 -8.75 -3.00
C GLN A 22 10.53 -9.65 -1.78
N GLU A 23 10.01 -9.26 -0.62
CA GLU A 23 10.08 -10.06 0.60
C GLU A 23 9.33 -11.39 0.44
N LEU A 24 8.10 -11.35 -0.09
CA LEU A 24 7.30 -12.54 -0.37
C LEU A 24 7.99 -13.47 -1.38
N SER A 25 8.65 -12.91 -2.40
CA SER A 25 9.43 -13.69 -3.36
C SER A 25 10.58 -14.45 -2.68
N LYS A 26 11.27 -13.82 -1.72
CA LYS A 26 12.31 -14.50 -0.91
C LYS A 26 11.72 -15.63 -0.08
N LEU A 27 10.56 -15.43 0.55
CA LEU A 27 9.87 -16.50 1.28
C LEU A 27 9.51 -17.66 0.35
N ALA A 28 8.94 -17.36 -0.82
CA ALA A 28 8.55 -18.36 -1.80
C ALA A 28 9.74 -19.18 -2.29
N LEU A 29 10.87 -18.53 -2.60
CA LEU A 29 12.12 -19.20 -2.98
C LEU A 29 12.67 -20.09 -1.85
N SER A 30 12.38 -19.76 -0.59
CA SER A 30 12.71 -20.60 0.57
C SER A 30 11.65 -21.66 0.92
N ALA A 31 10.59 -21.80 0.11
CA ALA A 31 9.42 -22.66 0.38
C ALA A 31 8.67 -22.36 1.71
N ARG A 32 8.78 -21.12 2.21
CA ARG A 32 8.15 -20.66 3.46
C ARG A 32 6.96 -19.72 3.23
N ALA A 33 6.54 -19.51 1.99
CA ALA A 33 5.33 -18.72 1.68
C ALA A 33 4.05 -19.50 2.02
N LEU A 34 3.83 -19.79 3.30
CA LEU A 34 2.76 -20.61 3.82
C LEU A 34 1.91 -19.80 4.81
N PRO A 35 0.57 -20.00 4.87
CA PRO A 35 -0.30 -19.29 5.80
C PRO A 35 0.00 -19.52 7.29
N THR A 36 0.82 -20.52 7.62
CA THR A 36 1.25 -20.83 8.99
C THR A 36 2.60 -20.20 9.34
N ASP A 37 3.33 -19.65 8.36
CA ASP A 37 4.61 -18.99 8.58
C ASP A 37 4.36 -17.56 9.12
N PRO A 38 4.97 -17.18 10.26
CA PRO A 38 4.76 -15.86 10.86
C PRO A 38 5.21 -14.69 9.96
N GLU A 39 6.26 -14.89 9.17
CA GLU A 39 6.81 -13.89 8.24
C GLU A 39 5.85 -13.69 7.07
N PHE A 40 5.25 -14.78 6.55
CA PHE A 40 4.20 -14.71 5.54
C PHE A 40 2.95 -13.96 6.06
N LEU A 41 2.49 -14.29 7.26
CA LEU A 41 1.33 -13.62 7.88
C LEU A 41 1.58 -12.12 8.09
N SER A 42 2.80 -11.75 8.48
CA SER A 42 3.22 -10.35 8.62
C SER A 42 3.15 -9.61 7.28
N LEU A 43 3.65 -10.21 6.21
CA LEU A 43 3.58 -9.63 4.85
C LEU A 43 2.15 -9.45 4.36
N MET A 44 1.27 -10.43 4.60
CA MET A 44 -0.15 -10.31 4.23
C MET A 44 -0.87 -9.24 5.04
N SER A 45 -0.53 -9.08 6.32
CA SER A 45 -1.09 -8.02 7.17
C SER A 45 -0.68 -6.63 6.65
N ARG A 46 0.61 -6.44 6.34
CA ARG A 46 1.11 -5.20 5.70
C ARG A 46 0.43 -4.94 4.35
N GLN A 47 0.24 -5.98 3.54
CA GLN A 47 -0.47 -5.86 2.25
C GLN A 47 -1.92 -5.40 2.45
N TRP A 48 -2.61 -5.88 3.48
CA TRP A 48 -3.96 -5.44 3.81
C TRP A 48 -4.01 -3.99 4.28
N GLU A 49 -3.05 -3.53 5.09
CA GLU A 49 -2.92 -2.13 5.47
C GLU A 49 -2.75 -1.21 4.24
N LEU A 50 -1.99 -1.63 3.22
CA LEU A 50 -1.89 -0.89 1.97
C LEU A 50 -3.23 -0.75 1.25
N VAL A 51 -4.03 -1.82 1.21
CA VAL A 51 -5.38 -1.78 0.63
C VAL A 51 -6.26 -0.77 1.37
N GLN A 52 -6.22 -0.77 2.70
CA GLN A 52 -6.98 0.18 3.51
C GLN A 52 -6.53 1.63 3.27
N ARG A 53 -5.22 1.87 3.20
CA ARG A 53 -4.67 3.21 2.90
C ARG A 53 -5.09 3.70 1.53
N LEU A 54 -5.05 2.84 0.50
CA LEU A 54 -5.50 3.18 -0.85
C LEU A 54 -7.00 3.48 -0.88
N ALA A 55 -7.82 2.67 -0.22
CA ALA A 55 -9.26 2.90 -0.12
C ALA A 55 -9.60 4.23 0.59
N SER A 56 -8.88 4.55 1.67
CA SER A 56 -9.01 5.83 2.37
C SER A 56 -8.61 6.99 1.45
N LEU A 57 -7.48 6.87 0.76
CA LEU A 57 -6.98 7.90 -0.16
C LEU A 57 -7.99 8.19 -1.28
N ASN A 58 -8.55 7.14 -1.89
CA ASN A 58 -9.59 7.27 -2.92
C ASN A 58 -10.91 7.84 -2.37
N THR A 59 -11.25 7.52 -1.12
CA THR A 59 -12.43 8.10 -0.46
C THR A 59 -12.24 9.61 -0.25
N GLN A 60 -11.06 10.04 0.20
CA GLN A 60 -10.73 11.46 0.35
C GLN A 60 -10.78 12.21 -0.99
N LEU A 61 -10.30 11.56 -2.07
CA LEU A 61 -10.41 12.05 -3.44
C LEU A 61 -11.88 12.26 -3.85
N MET A 62 -12.71 11.22 -3.68
CA MET A 62 -14.13 11.23 -4.07
C MET A 62 -14.94 12.26 -3.29
N LEU A 63 -14.67 12.44 -2.00
CA LEU A 63 -15.35 13.41 -1.14
C LEU A 63 -14.95 14.86 -1.43
N GLY A 64 -14.06 15.11 -2.40
CA GLY A 64 -13.65 16.46 -2.74
C GLY A 64 -12.85 17.14 -1.63
N ILE A 65 -12.23 16.37 -0.72
CA ILE A 65 -11.25 16.87 0.28
C ILE A 65 -9.91 17.22 -0.44
N MET A 66 -9.98 17.42 -1.75
CA MET A 66 -8.92 17.98 -2.55
C MET A 66 -9.05 19.49 -2.62
N VAL A 67 -8.04 20.18 -2.10
CA VAL A 67 -7.90 21.61 -2.30
C VAL A 67 -7.27 21.77 -3.69
N VAL A 68 -8.08 22.18 -4.67
CA VAL A 68 -7.53 22.65 -5.95
C VAL A 68 -6.84 23.98 -5.67
N PRO A 69 -5.54 24.13 -5.97
CA PRO A 69 -4.89 25.43 -5.84
C PRO A 69 -5.66 26.43 -6.71
N LYS A 70 -6.09 27.55 -6.13
CA LYS A 70 -6.59 28.68 -6.92
C LYS A 70 -5.37 29.34 -7.56
N GLU A 71 -5.28 29.29 -8.88
CA GLU A 71 -4.39 30.16 -9.66
C GLU A 71 -4.73 31.64 -9.42
#